data_AF-A0A3B9CSC3-F1
#
_entry.id   AF-A0A3B9CSC3-F1
#
_cell.length_a   1.000
_cell.length_b   1.000
_cell.length_c   1.000
_cell.angle_alpha   90.00
_cell.angle_beta   90.00
_cell.angle_gamma   90.00
#
_symmetry.space_group_name_H-M   'P 1'
#
loop_
_entity.id
_entity.type
_entity.pdbx_description
1 polymer ?
#
loop_
_entity_poly.entity_id
_entity_poly.type
_entity_poly.pdbx_seq_one_letter_code
_entity_poly.pdbx_strand_id
1 'polypeptide(L)' 'MSDETIDQLEEQEYEEISSDEVDRVVEVLDGLIENTQSENIKHLLEEASSQVYYLVYEDEEEGEQLEQAA' A
#
# COMPACT_ATOMS: atom_id res chain seq x y z
N MET A 1 22.53 24.93 -13.31
CA MET A 1 22.16 23.93 -14.34
C MET A 1 22.43 22.55 -13.78
N SER A 2 21.53 22.05 -12.93
CA SER A 2 21.33 20.63 -12.54
C SER A 2 20.44 20.58 -11.29
N ASP A 3 19.30 21.25 -11.33
CA ASP A 3 18.26 21.22 -10.28
C ASP A 3 16.92 21.01 -11.01
N GLU A 4 16.89 19.97 -11.86
CA GLU A 4 15.80 19.71 -12.81
C GLU A 4 15.45 18.21 -12.84
N THR A 5 15.89 17.45 -11.83
CA THR A 5 15.65 16.00 -11.71
C THR A 5 14.70 15.61 -10.58
N ILE A 6 14.27 16.56 -9.74
CA ILE A 6 13.33 16.29 -8.64
C ILE A 6 11.87 16.48 -9.09
N ASP A 7 11.59 17.48 -9.95
CA ASP A 7 10.22 17.78 -10.43
C ASP A 7 9.65 16.76 -11.44
N GLN A 8 10.46 15.87 -12.03
CA GLN A 8 9.96 14.90 -13.04
C GLN A 8 9.37 13.61 -12.45
N LEU A 9 9.37 13.46 -11.13
CA LEU A 9 8.73 12.33 -10.45
C LEU A 9 7.27 12.60 -10.07
N GLU A 10 6.82 13.86 -10.06
CA GLU A 10 5.50 14.25 -9.53
C GLU A 10 4.33 13.98 -10.49
N GLU A 11 4.59 13.69 -11.77
CA GLU A 11 3.55 13.40 -12.78
C GLU A 11 3.60 11.95 -13.33
N GLN A 12 4.32 11.03 -12.67
CA GLN A 12 4.13 9.61 -12.94
C GLN A 12 2.98 9.10 -12.06
N GLU A 13 1.77 9.12 -12.63
CA GLU A 13 0.66 8.31 -12.13
C GLU A 13 1.20 6.89 -11.86
N TYR A 14 1.20 6.48 -10.60
CA TYR A 14 1.61 5.13 -10.22
C TYR A 14 0.68 4.13 -10.89
N GLU A 15 1.21 2.96 -11.26
CA GLU A 15 0.39 1.87 -11.77
C GLU A 15 -0.60 1.40 -10.68
N GLU A 16 -1.88 1.30 -11.03
CA GLU A 16 -2.92 0.75 -10.15
C GLU A 16 -2.59 -0.73 -9.82
N ILE A 17 -2.70 -1.11 -8.55
CA ILE A 17 -2.47 -2.47 -8.09
C ILE A 17 -3.79 -3.27 -8.07
N SER A 18 -3.77 -4.49 -8.62
CA SER A 18 -4.97 -5.35 -8.57
C SER A 18 -5.14 -6.05 -7.21
N SER A 19 -6.37 -6.49 -6.90
CA SER A 19 -6.64 -7.28 -5.68
C SER A 19 -5.80 -8.56 -5.62
N ASP A 20 -5.64 -9.25 -6.76
CA ASP A 20 -4.81 -10.46 -6.86
C ASP A 20 -3.32 -10.17 -6.57
N GLU A 21 -2.85 -8.95 -6.84
CA GLU A 21 -1.49 -8.52 -6.50
C GLU A 21 -1.35 -8.20 -5.03
N VAL A 22 -2.33 -7.49 -4.45
CA VAL A 22 -2.40 -7.24 -3.00
C VAL A 22 -2.37 -8.56 -2.23
N ASP A 23 -3.18 -9.55 -2.60
CA ASP A 23 -3.21 -10.85 -1.93
C ASP A 23 -1.84 -11.54 -1.92
N ARG A 24 -1.13 -11.52 -3.05
CA ARG A 24 0.22 -12.10 -3.15
C ARG A 24 1.23 -11.35 -2.29
N VAL A 25 1.13 -10.03 -2.22
CA VAL A 25 2.05 -9.22 -1.40
C VAL A 25 1.80 -9.48 0.08
N VAL A 26 0.54 -9.50 0.52
CA VAL A 26 0.16 -9.80 1.90
C VAL A 26 0.65 -11.19 2.31
N GLU A 27 0.45 -12.23 1.47
CA GLU A 27 0.94 -13.58 1.76
C GLU A 27 2.47 -13.63 1.97
N VAL A 28 3.22 -12.88 1.16
CA VAL A 28 4.68 -12.78 1.31
C VAL A 28 5.06 -12.04 2.59
N LEU A 29 4.36 -10.96 2.93
CA LEU A 29 4.59 -10.19 4.15
C LEU A 29 4.29 -11.02 5.40
N ASP A 30 3.20 -11.77 5.41
CA ASP A 30 2.85 -12.72 6.49
C ASP A 30 3.96 -13.76 6.68
N GLY A 31 4.44 -14.35 5.58
CA GLY A 31 5.58 -15.28 5.63
C GLY A 31 6.84 -14.64 6.21
N LEU A 32 7.11 -13.37 5.90
CA LEU A 32 8.24 -12.64 6.48
C LEU A 32 8.05 -12.35 7.97
N ILE A 33 6.84 -11.98 8.39
CA ILE A 33 6.49 -11.73 9.80
C ILE A 33 6.73 -13.00 10.63
N GLU A 34 6.25 -14.15 10.15
CA GLU A 34 6.40 -15.45 10.83
C GLU A 34 7.86 -15.85 11.03
N ASN A 35 8.72 -15.54 10.06
CA ASN A 35 10.12 -15.96 10.07
C ASN A 35 11.07 -14.91 10.66
N THR A 36 10.58 -13.70 10.93
CA THR A 36 11.39 -12.60 11.49
C THR A 36 11.47 -12.71 13.00
N GLN A 37 12.68 -12.61 13.57
CA GLN A 37 12.86 -12.62 15.03
C GLN A 37 12.90 -11.23 15.67
N SER A 38 13.12 -10.18 14.89
CA SER A 38 13.17 -8.81 15.39
C SER A 38 11.76 -8.24 15.49
N GLU A 39 11.33 -7.90 16.70
CA GLU A 39 10.02 -7.28 16.95
C GLU A 39 9.85 -5.94 16.21
N ASN A 40 10.92 -5.14 16.10
CA ASN A 40 10.87 -3.89 15.33
C ASN A 40 10.59 -4.14 13.84
N ILE A 41 11.17 -5.20 13.27
CA ILE A 41 10.97 -5.53 11.86
C ILE A 41 9.58 -6.11 11.66
N LYS A 42 9.08 -6.95 12.58
CA LYS A 42 7.69 -7.44 12.51
C LYS A 42 6.69 -6.29 12.49
N HIS A 43 6.85 -5.32 13.39
CA HIS A 43 5.92 -4.20 13.46
C HIS A 43 5.88 -3.41 12.15
N LEU A 44 7.04 -3.18 11.53
CA LEU A 44 7.13 -2.53 10.22
C LEU A 44 6.44 -3.34 9.12
N LEU A 45 6.60 -4.68 9.14
CA LEU A 45 5.95 -5.56 8.16
C LEU A 45 4.43 -5.61 8.35
N GLU A 46 3.95 -5.59 9.59
CA GLU A 46 2.52 -5.53 9.92
C GLU A 46 1.89 -4.20 9.45
N GLU A 47 2.59 -3.08 9.67
CA GLU A 47 2.16 -1.77 9.16
C GLU A 47 2.14 -1.74 7.63
N ALA A 48 3.17 -2.28 6.97
CA ALA A 48 3.23 -2.37 5.52
C ALA A 48 2.11 -3.26 4.94
N SER A 49 1.83 -4.41 5.57
CA SER A 49 0.75 -5.31 5.15
C SER A 49 -0.61 -4.62 5.24
N SER A 50 -0.84 -3.84 6.29
CA SER A 50 -2.07 -3.06 6.44
C SER A 50 -2.19 -1.99 5.36
N GLN A 51 -1.13 -1.22 5.11
CA GLN A 51 -1.14 -0.17 4.08
C GLN A 51 -1.40 -0.74 2.69
N VAL A 52 -0.77 -1.87 2.33
CA VAL A 52 -0.96 -2.51 1.03
C VAL A 52 -2.39 -3.05 0.88
N TYR A 53 -2.96 -3.64 1.94
CA TYR A 53 -4.35 -4.06 1.93
C TYR A 53 -5.28 -2.87 1.63
N TYR A 54 -5.06 -1.74 2.31
CA TYR A 54 -5.89 -0.56 2.12
C TYR A 54 -5.80 0.08 0.73
N LEU A 55 -4.75 -0.15 -0.07
CA LEU A 55 -4.66 0.35 -1.44
C LEU A 55 -5.79 -0.13 -2.37
N VAL A 56 -6.43 -1.26 -2.06
CA VAL A 56 -7.55 -1.78 -2.85
C VAL A 56 -8.89 -1.60 -2.13
N TYR A 57 -8.88 -1.49 -0.80
CA TYR A 57 -10.10 -1.51 0.02
C TYR A 57 -10.47 -0.15 0.65
N GLU A 58 -9.56 0.82 0.75
CA GLU A 58 -9.92 2.20 1.18
C GLU A 58 -10.56 3.02 0.06
N ASP A 59 -10.30 2.69 -1.22
CA ASP A 59 -11.01 3.29 -2.36
C ASP A 59 -12.52 2.95 -2.35
N GLU A 60 -12.94 1.86 -1.67
CA GLU A 60 -14.36 1.52 -1.48
C GLU A 60 -15.01 2.34 -0.34
N GLU A 61 -14.27 2.73 0.71
CA GLU A 61 -14.84 3.48 1.86
C GLU A 61 -15.03 4.98 1.59
N GLU A 62 -14.22 5.62 0.72
CA GLU A 62 -14.49 7.00 0.29
C GLU A 62 -15.66 7.09 -0.70
N GLY A 63 -15.93 6.02 -1.47
CA GLY A 63 -17.08 5.93 -2.38
C GLY A 63 -18.43 5.75 -1.65
N GLU A 64 -18.47 4.95 -0.58
CA GLU A 64 -19.72 4.66 0.14
C GLU A 64 -20.18 5.78 1.08
N GLN A 65 -19.28 6.65 1.56
CA GLN A 65 -19.65 7.80 2.39
C GLN A 65 -20.27 8.96 1.60
N LEU A 66 -19.99 9.07 0.30
CA LEU A 66 -20.56 10.10 -0.57
C LEU A 66 -21.96 9.73 -1.10
N GLU A 67 -22.26 8.44 -1.29
CA GLU A 67 -23.55 7.98 -1.82
C GLU A 67 -24.67 7.97 -0.76
N GLN A 68 -24.34 7.85 0.53
CA GLN A 68 -25.33 7.94 1.62
C GLN A 68 -25.66 9.38 2.04
N ALA A 69 -24.96 10.38 1.48
CA ALA A 69 -25.15 11.81 1.76
C ALA A 69 -25.83 12.60 0.63
N ALA A 70 -26.31 11.94 -0.45
CA ALA A 70 -26.96 12.55 -1.61
C ALA A 70 -28.47 12.30 -1.69
#